data_AF-A0A1Q7PNI5-F1
#
_entry.id   AF-A0A1Q7PNI5-F1
#
_cell.length_a   1.000
_cell.length_b   1.000
_cell.length_c   1.000
_cell.angle_alpha   90.00
_cell.angle_beta   90.00
_cell.angle_gamma   90.00
#
_symmetry.space_group_name_H-M   'P 1'
#
loop_
_entity.id
_entity.type
_entity.pdbx_description
1 polymer ?
#
loop_
_entity_poly.entity_id
_entity_poly.type
_entity_poly.pdbx_seq_one_letter_code
_entity_poly.pdbx_strand_id
1 'polypeptide(L)'
;MGLDVIEEKNLNDVISYALDYPKMVLSEAKSLGATNLEDFCYALYVGFISGVFFDGFLRRNKRYLDLEESSDFHSTIMKRTQEIRLKIQAHLQRK
;
A
#
# COMPACT_ATOMS: atom_id res chain seq x y z
N MET A 1 -5.45 -21.15 5.49
CA MET A 1 -4.09 -20.61 5.41
C MET A 1 -4.19 -19.24 4.79
N GLY A 2 -3.50 -18.23 5.30
CA GLY A 2 -3.41 -16.94 4.61
C GLY A 2 -2.33 -16.94 3.53
N LEU A 3 -1.64 -15.81 3.36
CA LEU A 3 -0.69 -15.64 2.26
C LEU A 3 0.46 -16.66 2.37
N ASP A 4 0.82 -17.28 1.24
CA ASP A 4 2.02 -18.12 1.20
C ASP A 4 3.30 -17.26 1.18
N VAL A 5 4.46 -17.90 1.34
CA VAL A 5 5.76 -17.22 1.42
C VAL A 5 6.06 -16.39 0.16
N ILE A 6 5.57 -16.80 -1.01
CA ILE A 6 5.79 -16.07 -2.26
C ILE A 6 4.93 -14.81 -2.28
N GLU A 7 3.66 -14.92 -1.89
CA GLU A 7 2.73 -13.80 -1.86
C GLU A 7 3.02 -12.82 -0.72
N GLU A 8 3.48 -13.30 0.44
CA GLU A 8 4.03 -12.45 1.51
C GLU A 8 5.23 -11.65 1.01
N LYS A 9 6.15 -12.28 0.27
CA LYS A 9 7.29 -11.57 -0.32
C LYS A 9 6.81 -10.53 -1.33
N ASN A 10 5.91 -10.89 -2.24
CA ASN A 10 5.35 -9.97 -3.23
C ASN A 10 4.69 -8.76 -2.56
N LEU A 11 3.94 -8.97 -1.48
CA LEU A 11 3.32 -7.89 -0.72
C LEU A 11 4.38 -6.96 -0.10
N ASN A 12 5.41 -7.52 0.53
CA ASN A 12 6.51 -6.73 1.10
C ASN A 12 7.27 -5.94 0.03
N ASP A 13 7.49 -6.51 -1.15
CA ASP A 13 8.15 -5.83 -2.27
C ASP A 13 7.31 -4.64 -2.76
N VAL A 14 5.99 -4.80 -2.88
CA VAL A 14 5.07 -3.70 -3.26
C VAL A 14 5.06 -2.59 -2.21
N ILE A 15 4.99 -2.95 -0.93
CA ILE A 15 5.05 -1.98 0.18
C ILE A 15 6.37 -1.22 0.12
N SER A 16 7.50 -1.92 0.01
CA SER A 16 8.84 -1.31 -0.04
C SER A 16 8.96 -0.36 -1.23
N TYR A 17 8.52 -0.79 -2.41
CA TYR A 17 8.50 0.07 -3.60
C TYR A 17 7.69 1.34 -3.39
N ALA A 18 6.48 1.24 -2.81
CA ALA A 18 5.65 2.41 -2.52
C ALA A 18 6.36 3.37 -1.54
N LEU A 19 7.06 2.86 -0.53
CA LEU A 19 7.78 3.65 0.47
C LEU A 19 9.07 4.29 -0.05
N ASP A 20 9.73 3.66 -1.02
CA ASP A 20 10.96 4.16 -1.65
C ASP A 20 10.67 5.21 -2.72
N TYR A 21 9.52 5.12 -3.40
CA TYR A 21 9.11 6.01 -4.47
C TYR A 21 7.80 6.77 -4.16
N PRO A 22 7.74 7.59 -3.10
CA PRO A 22 6.51 8.28 -2.66
C PRO A 22 5.90 9.18 -3.73
N LYS A 23 6.71 9.74 -4.63
CA LYS A 23 6.21 10.58 -5.74
C LYS A 23 5.33 9.81 -6.71
N MET A 24 5.55 8.50 -6.90
CA MET A 24 4.71 7.68 -7.78
C MET A 24 3.29 7.53 -7.25
N VAL A 25 3.12 7.63 -5.93
CA VAL A 25 1.83 7.49 -5.24
C VAL A 25 1.19 8.86 -4.99
N LEU A 26 1.99 9.87 -4.65
CA LEU A 26 1.51 11.15 -4.11
C LEU A 26 1.68 12.35 -5.06
N SER A 27 2.04 12.16 -6.34
CA SER A 27 2.34 13.28 -7.25
C SER A 27 1.20 14.30 -7.31
N GLU A 28 -0.04 13.82 -7.40
CA GLU A 28 -1.23 14.64 -7.55
C GLU A 28 -1.91 15.02 -6.22
N ALA A 29 -1.41 14.51 -5.08
CA ALA A 29 -2.15 14.59 -3.83
C ALA A 29 -2.36 16.03 -3.34
N LYS A 30 -1.37 16.91 -3.53
CA LYS A 30 -1.47 18.34 -3.17
C LYS A 30 -2.43 19.11 -4.10
N SER A 31 -2.55 18.70 -5.36
CA SER A 31 -3.37 19.36 -6.38
C SER A 31 -4.87 19.16 -6.16
N LEU A 32 -5.25 18.12 -5.41
CA LEU A 32 -6.64 17.74 -5.17
C LEU A 32 -7.30 18.50 -4.00
N GLY A 33 -6.57 19.39 -3.32
CA GLY A 33 -7.15 20.30 -2.33
C GLY A 33 -7.76 19.63 -1.09
N ALA A 34 -7.23 18.46 -0.68
CA ALA A 34 -7.78 17.69 0.44
C ALA A 34 -7.60 18.40 1.78
N THR A 35 -8.67 18.47 2.58
CA THR A 35 -8.69 19.10 3.91
C THR A 35 -7.80 18.40 4.93
N ASN A 36 -7.67 17.07 4.82
CA ASN A 36 -6.75 16.26 5.63
C ASN A 36 -5.78 15.52 4.71
N LEU A 37 -4.70 16.20 4.36
CA LEU A 37 -3.74 15.74 3.37
C LEU A 37 -3.01 14.45 3.80
N GLU A 38 -2.74 14.27 5.09
CA GLU A 38 -2.04 13.07 5.58
C GLU A 38 -2.92 11.82 5.45
N ASP A 39 -4.16 11.87 5.94
CA ASP A 39 -5.07 10.73 5.84
C ASP A 39 -5.46 10.44 4.38
N PHE A 40 -5.57 11.50 3.56
CA PHE A 40 -5.75 11.35 2.12
C PHE A 40 -4.56 10.64 1.46
N CYS A 41 -3.32 11.07 1.74
CA CYS A 41 -2.12 10.42 1.23
C CYS A 41 -2.00 8.97 1.73
N TYR A 42 -2.40 8.70 2.97
CA TYR A 42 -2.42 7.34 3.52
C TYR A 42 -3.40 6.44 2.76
N ALA A 43 -4.61 6.94 2.48
CA ALA A 43 -5.59 6.21 1.69
C ALA A 43 -5.07 5.93 0.26
N LEU A 44 -4.38 6.89 -0.36
CA LEU A 44 -3.73 6.68 -1.67
C LEU A 44 -2.65 5.60 -1.62
N TYR A 45 -1.83 5.58 -0.56
CA TYR A 45 -0.82 4.54 -0.34
C TYR A 45 -1.44 3.15 -0.24
N VAL A 46 -2.42 2.99 0.66
CA VAL A 46 -3.09 1.70 0.85
C VAL A 46 -3.82 1.28 -0.42
N GLY A 47 -4.48 2.21 -1.11
CA GLY A 47 -5.16 1.96 -2.38
C GLY A 47 -4.20 1.49 -3.48
N PHE A 48 -3.05 2.16 -3.64
CA PHE A 48 -2.02 1.77 -4.60
C PHE A 48 -1.46 0.38 -4.30
N ILE A 49 -1.05 0.13 -3.04
CA ILE A 49 -0.52 -1.18 -2.62
C ILE A 49 -1.56 -2.28 -2.86
N SER A 50 -2.82 -2.04 -2.48
CA SER A 50 -3.91 -3.00 -2.66
C SER A 50 -4.13 -3.31 -4.15
N GLY A 51 -4.21 -2.28 -5.00
CA GLY A 51 -4.42 -2.46 -6.43
C GLY A 51 -3.30 -3.24 -7.12
N VAL A 52 -2.04 -2.86 -6.87
CA VAL A 52 -0.87 -3.54 -7.46
C VAL A 52 -0.77 -4.98 -6.97
N PHE A 53 -0.95 -5.21 -5.68
CA PHE A 53 -0.86 -6.56 -5.12
C PHE A 53 -1.99 -7.46 -5.62
N PHE A 54 -3.25 -7.00 -5.59
CA PHE A 54 -4.41 -7.81 -6.00
C PHE A 54 -4.40 -8.13 -7.50
N ASP A 55 -4.03 -7.18 -8.36
CA ASP A 55 -3.86 -7.45 -9.80
C ASP A 55 -2.73 -8.45 -10.05
N GLY A 56 -1.59 -8.29 -9.35
CA GLY A 56 -0.49 -9.24 -9.41
C GLY A 56 -0.90 -10.65 -8.98
N PHE A 57 -1.61 -10.75 -7.85
CA PHE A 57 -2.11 -12.00 -7.30
C PHE A 57 -3.07 -12.68 -8.29
N LEU A 58 -4.05 -11.95 -8.82
CA LEU A 58 -5.02 -12.48 -9.78
C LEU A 58 -4.32 -13.02 -11.03
N ARG A 59 -3.31 -12.31 -11.54
CA ARG A 59 -2.57 -12.74 -12.74
C ARG A 59 -1.79 -14.03 -12.51
N ARG A 60 -1.14 -14.18 -11.35
CA ARG A 60 -0.34 -15.38 -10.98
C ARG A 60 -1.22 -16.57 -10.65
N ASN A 61 -2.25 -16.36 -9.82
CA ASN A 61 -3.04 -17.42 -9.22
C ASN A 61 -4.35 -17.73 -9.97
N LYS A 62 -4.73 -16.90 -10.95
CA LYS A 62 -5.99 -17.02 -11.73
C LYS A 62 -7.26 -17.03 -10.87
N ARG A 63 -7.17 -16.51 -9.65
CA ARG A 63 -8.27 -16.34 -8.71
C ARG A 63 -8.05 -15.09 -7.86
N TYR A 64 -9.12 -14.62 -7.24
CA TYR A 64 -9.04 -13.61 -6.19
C TYR A 64 -8.56 -14.22 -4.87
N LEU A 65 -8.15 -13.35 -3.95
CA LEU A 65 -7.84 -13.74 -2.59
C LEU A 65 -9.09 -14.35 -1.94
N ASP A 66 -8.87 -15.37 -1.12
CA ASP A 66 -9.90 -15.84 -0.20
C ASP A 66 -9.98 -14.96 1.06
N LEU A 67 -10.86 -15.35 1.98
CA LEU A 67 -11.10 -14.60 3.22
C LEU A 67 -9.85 -14.54 4.11
N GLU A 68 -9.09 -15.62 4.19
CA GLU A 68 -7.93 -15.72 5.08
C GLU A 68 -6.74 -14.94 4.50
N GLU A 69 -6.48 -15.07 3.21
CA GLU A 69 -5.45 -14.30 2.50
C GLU A 69 -5.73 -12.80 2.54
N SER A 70 -7.00 -12.41 2.37
CA SER A 70 -7.43 -11.02 2.50
C SER A 70 -7.21 -10.49 3.92
N SER A 71 -7.55 -11.29 4.94
CA SER A 71 -7.30 -10.95 6.33
C SER A 71 -5.80 -10.73 6.61
N ASP A 72 -4.95 -11.62 6.10
CA ASP A 72 -3.50 -11.53 6.27
C ASP A 72 -2.89 -10.33 5.55
N PHE A 73 -3.36 -10.03 4.34
CA PHE A 73 -3.02 -8.79 3.63
C PHE A 73 -3.34 -7.56 4.50
N HIS A 74 -4.57 -7.46 5.00
CA HIS A 74 -4.98 -6.32 5.82
C HIS A 74 -4.22 -6.25 7.15
N SER A 75 -3.93 -7.38 7.79
CA SER A 75 -3.10 -7.41 9.02
C SER A 75 -1.69 -6.88 8.76
N THR A 76 -1.11 -7.22 7.60
CA THR A 76 0.24 -6.80 7.22
C THR A 76 0.28 -5.30 6.95
N ILE A 77 -0.70 -4.76 6.22
CA ILE A 77 -0.84 -3.31 6.04
C ILE A 77 -0.98 -2.59 7.39
N MET A 78 -1.84 -3.11 8.27
CA MET A 78 -2.04 -2.52 9.60
C MET A 78 -0.77 -2.48 10.45
N LYS A 79 0.07 -3.53 10.38
CA LYS A 79 1.38 -3.57 11.06
C LYS A 79 2.37 -2.54 10.50
N ARG A 80 2.18 -2.08 9.26
CA ARG A 80 3.04 -1.11 8.57
C ARG A 80 2.46 0.31 8.55
N THR A 81 1.25 0.53 9.10
CA THR A 81 0.58 1.83 9.12
C THR A 81 1.46 2.96 9.64
N GLN A 82 2.17 2.74 10.75
CA GLN A 82 3.02 3.77 11.34
C GLN A 82 4.18 4.15 10.42
N GLU A 83 4.82 3.17 9.79
CA GLU A 83 5.91 3.39 8.85
C GLU A 83 5.44 4.17 7.61
N ILE A 84 4.30 3.77 7.04
CA ILE A 84 3.68 4.45 5.89
C ILE A 84 3.39 5.92 6.26
N ARG A 85 2.77 6.18 7.42
CA ARG A 85 2.48 7.54 7.88
C ARG A 85 3.73 8.39 8.08
N LEU A 86 4.78 7.84 8.69
CA LEU A 86 6.04 8.55 8.86
C LEU A 86 6.69 8.94 7.53
N LYS A 87 6.64 8.05 6.53
CA LYS A 87 7.14 8.34 5.17
C LYS A 87 6.32 9.42 4.47
N ILE A 88 5.00 9.38 4.59
CA ILE A 88 4.11 10.43 4.08
C ILE A 88 4.46 11.78 4.70
N GLN A 89 4.54 11.86 6.03
CA GLN A 89 4.89 13.09 6.74
C GLN A 89 6.25 13.63 6.30
N ALA A 90 7.26 12.78 6.21
CA ALA A 90 8.58 13.17 5.72
C ALA A 90 8.55 13.71 4.28
N HIS A 91 7.70 13.15 3.42
CA HIS A 91 7.52 13.63 2.05
C HIS A 91 6.80 14.98 2.00
N LEU A 92 5.76 15.15 2.83
CA LEU A 92 4.98 16.37 2.90
C LEU A 92 5.78 17.54 3.48
N GLN A 93 6.66 17.30 4.45
CA GLN A 93 7.52 18.32 5.08
C GLN A 93 8.75 18.72 4.25
N ARG A 94 9.25 17.83 3.37
CA ARG A 94 10.43 18.09 2.53
C ARG A 94 10.15 18.90 1.25
N LYS A 95 8.94 19.44 1.09
CA LYS A 95 8.55 20.31 -0.04
C LYS A 95 7.78 21.51 0.48
#